data_AF-A0A5S3P224-F1
#
_entry.id   AF-A0A5S3P224-F1
#
_cell.length_a   1.000
_cell.length_b   1.000
_cell.length_c   1.000
_cell.angle_alpha   90.00
_cell.angle_beta   90.00
_cell.angle_gamma   90.00
#
_symmetry.space_group_name_H-M   'P 1'
#
loop_
_entity.id
_entity.type
_entity.pdbx_description
1 polymer ?
#
loop_
_entity_poly.entity_id
_entity_poly.type
_entity_poly.pdbx_seq_one_letter_code
_entity_poly.pdbx_strand_id
1 'polypeptide(L)'
;MSTINQISRGRAGFLLLLGIAFAAWQLTEFHHVQEKLSGSAFSMIGPMALTLLTLAVVALLTPIFARPRMSTEDELTRQNRRRAFTWGYCLMIGANLIALFVASNTTVPAHDLLRAMLIVGLSLPIIGFALMERAVPDDE
;
A
#
# COMPACT_ATOMS: atom_id res chain seq x y z
N MET A 1 16.85 21.24 -9.78
CA MET A 1 16.18 20.26 -8.90
C MET A 1 17.21 19.70 -7.94
N SER A 2 17.03 19.91 -6.63
CA SER A 2 17.93 19.36 -5.63
C SER A 2 17.91 17.81 -5.69
N THR A 3 19.06 17.17 -5.45
CA THR A 3 19.19 15.70 -5.38
C THR A 3 18.22 15.08 -4.36
N ILE A 4 17.83 15.88 -3.37
CA ILE A 4 16.84 15.58 -2.35
C ILE A 4 15.44 15.34 -2.96
N ASN A 5 14.97 16.21 -3.86
CA ASN A 5 13.64 16.07 -4.48
C ASN A 5 13.58 14.86 -5.43
N GLN A 6 14.68 14.52 -6.10
CA GLN A 6 14.74 13.31 -6.95
C GLN A 6 14.65 12.01 -6.14
N ILE A 7 15.36 11.93 -5.00
CA ILE A 7 15.32 10.74 -4.13
C ILE A 7 13.95 10.56 -3.47
N SER A 8 13.31 11.67 -3.04
CA SER A 8 11.96 11.66 -2.46
C SER A 8 10.91 11.17 -3.45
N ARG A 9 10.92 11.69 -4.70
CA ARG A 9 10.01 11.25 -5.77
C ARG A 9 10.20 9.79 -6.15
N GLY A 10 11.43 9.30 -6.16
CA GLY A 10 11.74 7.89 -6.38
C GLY A 10 11.07 7.01 -5.34
N ARG A 11 11.26 7.32 -4.05
CA ARG A 11 10.69 6.56 -2.93
C ARG A 11 9.16 6.56 -2.92
N ALA A 12 8.54 7.71 -3.16
CA ALA A 12 7.09 7.81 -3.28
C ALA A 12 6.54 6.97 -4.45
N GLY A 13 7.27 6.89 -5.56
CA GLY A 13 6.95 5.99 -6.68
C GLY A 13 6.97 4.52 -6.28
N PHE A 14 8.01 4.08 -5.55
CA PHE A 14 8.12 2.70 -5.06
C PHE A 14 7.05 2.35 -4.04
N LEU A 15 6.71 3.26 -3.13
CA LEU A 15 5.64 3.04 -2.14
C LEU A 15 4.26 2.92 -2.82
N LEU A 16 3.99 3.76 -3.83
CA LEU A 16 2.77 3.67 -4.61
C LEU A 16 2.69 2.35 -5.39
N LEU A 17 3.80 1.96 -6.05
CA LEU A 17 3.89 0.69 -6.77
C LEU A 17 3.69 -0.49 -5.81
N LEU A 18 4.28 -0.45 -4.62
CA LEU A 18 4.13 -1.48 -3.60
C LEU A 18 2.68 -1.60 -3.12
N GLY A 19 2.01 -0.48 -2.83
CA GLY A 19 0.62 -0.46 -2.42
C GLY A 19 -0.33 -1.03 -3.49
N ILE A 20 -0.13 -0.66 -4.75
CA ILE A 20 -0.92 -1.17 -5.89
C ILE A 20 -0.63 -2.63 -6.16
N ALA A 21 0.65 -3.05 -6.19
CA ALA A 21 1.05 -4.43 -6.43
C ALA A 21 0.50 -5.36 -5.35
N PHE A 22 0.56 -4.94 -4.08
CA PHE A 22 -0.05 -5.70 -2.99
C PHE A 22 -1.57 -5.81 -3.16
N ALA A 23 -2.26 -4.70 -3.45
CA ALA A 23 -3.71 -4.72 -3.65
C ALA A 23 -4.12 -5.61 -4.83
N ALA A 24 -3.40 -5.53 -5.95
CA ALA A 24 -3.64 -6.36 -7.13
C ALA A 24 -3.44 -7.83 -6.83
N TRP A 25 -2.36 -8.19 -6.11
CA TRP A 25 -2.11 -9.56 -5.69
C TRP A 25 -3.22 -10.09 -4.78
N GLN A 26 -3.60 -9.33 -3.74
CA GLN A 26 -4.69 -9.71 -2.83
C GLN A 26 -6.02 -9.86 -3.58
N LEU A 27 -6.32 -8.99 -4.55
CA LEU A 27 -7.53 -9.06 -5.38
C LEU A 27 -7.59 -10.33 -6.23
N THR A 28 -6.47 -10.71 -6.86
CA THR A 28 -6.42 -11.93 -7.68
C THR A 28 -6.59 -13.21 -6.89
N GLU A 29 -6.35 -13.14 -5.59
CA GLU A 29 -6.42 -14.28 -4.69
C GLU A 29 -7.85 -14.56 -4.20
N PHE A 30 -8.78 -13.60 -4.27
CA PHE A 30 -10.19 -13.81 -3.89
C PHE A 30 -10.80 -14.99 -4.61
N HIS A 31 -11.58 -15.80 -3.88
CA HIS A 31 -12.13 -17.04 -4.42
C HIS A 31 -12.91 -16.84 -5.73
N HIS A 32 -13.82 -15.84 -5.75
CA HIS A 32 -14.62 -15.49 -6.93
C HIS A 32 -13.80 -14.95 -8.09
N VAL A 33 -12.64 -14.33 -7.80
CA VAL A 33 -11.74 -13.78 -8.81
C VAL A 33 -10.90 -14.90 -9.41
N GLN A 34 -10.37 -15.80 -8.58
CA GLN A 34 -9.66 -16.99 -9.04
C GLN A 34 -10.53 -17.87 -9.93
N GLU A 35 -11.79 -18.09 -9.55
CA GLU A 35 -12.72 -18.87 -10.36
C GLU A 35 -12.90 -18.26 -11.75
N LYS A 36 -13.10 -16.94 -11.84
CA LYS A 36 -13.24 -16.21 -13.12
C LYS A 36 -11.95 -16.11 -13.93
N LEU A 37 -10.79 -16.06 -13.28
CA LEU A 37 -9.49 -15.91 -13.93
C LEU A 37 -8.85 -17.26 -14.30
N SER A 38 -9.32 -18.36 -13.70
CA SER A 38 -8.83 -19.70 -14.00
C SER A 38 -9.06 -20.04 -15.48
N GLY A 39 -7.99 -20.44 -16.18
CA GLY A 39 -8.03 -20.72 -17.62
C GLY A 39 -7.89 -19.50 -18.55
N SER A 40 -7.76 -18.28 -18.02
CA SER A 40 -7.53 -17.06 -18.81
C SER A 40 -6.06 -16.61 -18.75
N ALA A 41 -5.62 -15.83 -19.76
CA ALA A 41 -4.31 -15.17 -19.75
C ALA A 41 -4.14 -14.23 -18.53
N PHE A 42 -5.25 -13.73 -17.97
CA PHE A 42 -5.26 -12.88 -16.78
C PHE A 42 -4.92 -13.63 -15.48
N SER A 43 -4.82 -14.96 -15.49
CA SER A 43 -4.31 -15.74 -14.35
C SER A 43 -2.88 -15.37 -13.94
N MET A 44 -2.11 -14.77 -14.85
CA MET A 44 -0.74 -14.29 -14.57
C MET A 44 -0.68 -12.99 -13.77
N ILE A 45 -1.78 -12.26 -13.60
CA ILE A 45 -1.78 -10.98 -12.84
C ILE A 45 -1.31 -11.21 -11.40
N GLY A 46 -1.76 -12.26 -10.73
CA GLY A 46 -1.40 -12.55 -9.34
C GLY A 46 0.09 -12.80 -9.15
N PRO A 47 0.69 -13.78 -9.87
CA PRO A 47 2.13 -14.01 -9.84
C PRO A 47 2.96 -12.78 -10.23
N MET A 48 2.54 -12.02 -11.25
CA MET A 48 3.24 -10.80 -11.67
C MET A 48 3.17 -9.70 -10.60
N ALA A 49 2.02 -9.54 -9.95
CA ALA A 49 1.87 -8.58 -8.85
C ALA A 49 2.75 -8.96 -7.66
N LEU A 50 2.87 -10.25 -7.35
CA LEU A 50 3.75 -10.75 -6.29
C LEU A 50 5.25 -10.54 -6.62
N THR A 51 5.67 -10.75 -7.87
CA THR A 51 7.06 -10.49 -8.27
C THR A 51 7.40 -9.01 -8.21
N LEU A 52 6.50 -8.13 -8.69
CA LEU A 52 6.64 -6.68 -8.57
C LEU A 52 6.70 -6.22 -7.12
N LEU A 53 5.84 -6.78 -6.26
CA LEU A 53 5.84 -6.51 -4.83
C LEU A 53 7.18 -6.89 -4.21
N THR A 54 7.69 -8.09 -4.53
CA THR A 54 8.98 -8.58 -4.00
C THR A 54 10.13 -7.68 -4.44
N LEU A 55 10.18 -7.30 -5.71
CA LEU A 55 11.17 -6.37 -6.25
C LEU A 55 11.10 -4.99 -5.57
N ALA A 56 9.89 -4.48 -5.33
CA ALA A 56 9.69 -3.19 -4.64
C ALA A 56 10.15 -3.24 -3.18
N VAL A 57 9.87 -4.33 -2.46
CA VAL A 57 10.35 -4.54 -1.08
C VAL A 57 11.87 -4.60 -1.06
N VAL A 58 12.49 -5.41 -1.93
CA VAL A 58 13.95 -5.52 -2.01
C VAL A 58 14.57 -4.16 -2.34
N ALA A 59 14.03 -3.43 -3.32
CA ALA A 59 14.50 -2.09 -3.66
C ALA A 59 14.40 -1.13 -2.47
N LEU A 60 13.29 -1.13 -1.73
CA LEU A 60 13.14 -0.28 -0.53
C LEU A 60 14.09 -0.65 0.61
N LEU A 61 14.46 -1.92 0.74
CA LEU A 61 15.42 -2.39 1.73
C LEU A 61 16.89 -2.15 1.32
N THR A 62 17.16 -1.90 0.03
CA THR A 62 18.53 -1.57 -0.37
C THR A 62 18.98 -0.22 0.19
N PRO A 63 20.24 -0.10 0.64
CA PRO A 63 20.77 1.11 1.27
C PRO A 63 20.83 2.32 0.32
N ILE A 64 20.47 2.17 -0.96
CA ILE A 64 20.34 3.23 -1.95
C ILE A 64 19.27 4.27 -1.51
N PHE A 65 18.24 3.86 -0.76
CA PHE A 65 17.20 4.74 -0.21
C PHE A 65 17.37 5.09 1.27
N ALA A 66 18.40 4.55 1.94
CA ALA A 66 18.71 4.85 3.33
C ALA A 66 19.47 6.20 3.40
N ARG A 67 18.76 7.30 3.63
CA ARG A 67 19.41 8.61 3.78
C ARG A 67 20.23 8.72 5.09
N PRO A 68 21.38 9.42 5.07
CA PRO A 68 21.99 9.97 6.27
C PRO A 68 21.18 11.17 6.82
N ARG A 69 21.15 11.25 8.16
CA ARG A 69 20.60 12.25 9.10
C ARG A 69 20.14 13.64 8.60
N MET A 70 18.91 13.97 9.05
CA MET A 70 18.41 15.19 9.73
C MET A 70 18.83 16.59 9.23
N SER A 71 17.83 17.39 8.84
CA SER A 71 17.64 18.77 9.30
C SER A 71 16.26 19.27 8.85
N THR A 72 15.48 19.82 9.77
CA THR A 72 14.27 20.67 9.58
C THR A 72 13.04 20.15 8.81
N GLU A 73 13.15 19.20 7.88
CA GLU A 73 11.97 18.53 7.23
C GLU A 73 11.18 17.63 8.21
N ASP A 74 11.69 17.42 9.42
CA ASP A 74 11.25 16.38 10.34
C ASP A 74 9.87 16.65 10.96
N GLU A 75 9.43 17.92 11.08
CA GLU A 75 8.13 18.26 11.66
C GLU A 75 6.97 18.08 10.68
N LEU A 76 7.09 18.57 9.45
CA LEU A 76 6.09 18.35 8.39
C LEU A 76 6.00 16.86 8.03
N THR A 77 7.14 16.17 7.97
CA THR A 77 7.18 14.72 7.74
C THR A 77 6.57 13.95 8.91
N ARG A 78 6.78 14.38 10.17
CA ARG A 78 6.11 13.80 11.35
C ARG A 78 4.60 14.04 11.34
N GLN A 79 4.15 15.24 10.98
CA GLN A 79 2.71 15.54 10.90
C GLN A 79 2.02 14.74 9.79
N ASN A 80 2.63 14.65 8.61
CA ASN A 80 2.11 13.83 7.50
C ASN A 80 2.12 12.34 7.85
N ARG A 81 3.17 11.83 8.50
CA ARG A 81 3.20 10.46 9.05
C ARG A 81 2.09 10.23 10.07
N ARG A 82 1.86 11.18 10.99
CA ARG A 82 0.84 11.06 12.03
C ARG A 82 -0.57 11.08 11.41
N ARG A 83 -0.83 11.97 10.44
CA ARG A 83 -2.11 12.01 9.71
C ARG A 83 -2.33 10.73 8.90
N ALA A 84 -1.32 10.26 8.16
CA ALA A 84 -1.41 9.01 7.41
C ALA A 84 -1.63 7.80 8.32
N PHE A 85 -0.95 7.75 9.47
CA PHE A 85 -1.15 6.71 10.48
C PHE A 85 -2.56 6.75 11.07
N THR A 86 -3.06 7.92 11.47
CA THR A 86 -4.42 8.07 11.99
C THR A 86 -5.46 7.67 10.94
N TRP A 87 -5.30 8.12 9.69
CA TRP A 87 -6.20 7.73 8.60
C TRP A 87 -6.17 6.23 8.34
N GLY A 88 -4.97 5.64 8.28
CA GLY A 88 -4.83 4.20 8.09
C GLY A 88 -5.43 3.39 9.24
N TYR A 89 -5.26 3.86 10.47
CA TYR A 89 -5.84 3.23 11.65
C TYR A 89 -7.38 3.33 11.64
N CYS A 90 -7.95 4.49 11.29
CA CYS A 90 -9.39 4.66 11.13
C CYS A 90 -9.96 3.77 10.02
N LEU A 91 -9.27 3.68 8.88
CA LEU A 91 -9.66 2.78 7.79
C LEU A 91 -9.62 1.32 8.22
N MET A 92 -8.58 0.91 8.97
CA MET A 92 -8.46 -0.45 9.48
C MET A 92 -9.57 -0.78 10.48
N ILE A 93 -9.92 0.13 11.39
CA ILE A 93 -11.05 -0.06 12.31
C ILE A 93 -12.36 -0.17 11.52
N GLY A 94 -12.62 0.74 10.58
CA GLY A 94 -13.83 0.72 9.76
C GLY A 94 -13.96 -0.57 8.95
N ALA A 95 -12.86 -1.01 8.30
CA ALA A 95 -12.82 -2.27 7.57
C ALA A 95 -13.07 -3.48 8.48
N ASN A 96 -12.49 -3.49 9.69
CA ASN A 96 -12.73 -4.56 10.65
C ASN A 96 -14.20 -4.61 11.10
N LEU A 97 -14.82 -3.46 11.38
CA LEU A 97 -16.23 -3.40 11.76
C LEU A 97 -17.15 -3.88 10.63
N ILE A 98 -16.89 -3.45 9.39
CA ILE A 98 -17.65 -3.91 8.21
C ILE A 98 -17.45 -5.42 8.02
N ALA A 99 -16.22 -5.90 8.13
CA ALA A 99 -15.91 -7.32 7.98
C ALA A 99 -16.57 -8.18 9.07
N LEU A 100 -16.55 -7.74 10.33
CA LEU A 100 -17.28 -8.38 11.44
C LEU A 100 -18.79 -8.40 11.19
N PHE A 101 -19.35 -7.28 10.73
CA PHE A 101 -20.77 -7.18 10.40
C PHE A 101 -21.15 -8.11 9.23
N VAL A 102 -20.33 -8.19 8.20
CA VAL A 102 -20.54 -9.10 7.07
C VAL A 102 -20.43 -10.55 7.54
N ALA A 103 -19.38 -10.89 8.29
CA ALA A 103 -19.16 -12.23 8.83
C ALA A 103 -20.29 -12.69 9.79
N SER A 104 -20.90 -11.77 10.55
CA SER A 104 -22.02 -12.10 11.43
C SER A 104 -23.34 -12.33 10.68
N ASN A 105 -23.47 -11.82 9.45
CA ASN A 105 -24.70 -11.87 8.67
C ASN A 105 -24.61 -12.76 7.42
N THR A 106 -23.43 -13.26 7.07
CA THR A 106 -23.19 -14.02 5.84
C THR A 106 -22.15 -15.11 6.04
N THR A 107 -22.24 -16.19 5.26
CA THR A 107 -21.23 -17.26 5.21
C THR A 107 -20.14 -16.90 4.21
N VAL A 108 -19.37 -15.85 4.50
CA VAL A 108 -18.21 -15.46 3.68
C VAL A 108 -16.98 -16.22 4.17
N PRO A 109 -16.14 -16.75 3.26
CA PRO A 109 -14.90 -17.42 3.66
C PRO A 109 -13.98 -16.45 4.42
N ALA A 110 -13.51 -16.88 5.60
CA ALA A 110 -12.69 -16.03 6.47
C ALA A 110 -11.41 -15.50 5.79
N HIS A 111 -10.86 -16.25 4.84
CA HIS A 111 -9.67 -15.82 4.08
C HIS A 111 -9.96 -14.61 3.17
N ASP A 112 -11.13 -14.52 2.55
CA ASP A 112 -11.50 -13.37 1.69
C ASP A 112 -11.73 -12.10 2.54
N LEU A 113 -12.31 -12.25 3.74
CA LEU A 113 -12.42 -11.16 4.72
C LEU A 113 -11.05 -10.66 5.17
N LEU A 114 -10.13 -11.57 5.50
CA LEU A 114 -8.76 -11.21 5.88
C LEU A 114 -8.02 -10.48 4.74
N ARG A 115 -8.17 -10.94 3.49
CA ARG A 115 -7.59 -10.26 2.32
C ARG A 115 -8.15 -8.85 2.14
N ALA A 116 -9.46 -8.67 2.29
CA ALA A 116 -10.08 -7.35 2.25
C ALA A 116 -9.55 -6.42 3.35
N MET A 117 -9.42 -6.93 4.57
CA MET A 117 -8.82 -6.19 5.68
C MET A 117 -7.36 -5.81 5.39
N LEU A 118 -6.57 -6.68 4.78
CA LEU A 118 -5.19 -6.39 4.40
C LEU A 118 -5.11 -5.30 3.32
N ILE A 119 -5.99 -5.32 2.33
CA ILE A 119 -6.04 -4.25 1.31
C ILE A 119 -6.34 -2.90 1.99
N VAL A 120 -7.33 -2.86 2.89
CA VAL A 120 -7.73 -1.60 3.54
C VAL A 120 -6.73 -1.14 4.61
N GLY A 121 -6.19 -2.06 5.39
CA GLY A 121 -5.28 -1.77 6.49
C GLY A 121 -3.81 -1.60 6.09
N LEU A 122 -3.42 -2.03 4.89
CA LEU A 122 -2.03 -1.97 4.42
C LEU A 122 -1.89 -1.15 3.13
N SER A 123 -2.57 -1.54 2.04
CA SER A 123 -2.40 -0.87 0.73
C SER A 123 -2.87 0.57 0.73
N LEU A 124 -4.08 0.83 1.24
CA LEU A 124 -4.66 2.19 1.27
C LEU A 124 -3.79 3.19 2.04
N PRO A 125 -3.31 2.88 3.27
CA PRO A 125 -2.39 3.75 4.00
C PRO A 125 -1.06 3.97 3.27
N ILE A 126 -0.48 2.93 2.66
CA ILE A 126 0.78 3.04 1.90
C ILE A 126 0.61 3.96 0.69
N ILE A 127 -0.48 3.81 -0.05
CA ILE A 127 -0.82 4.69 -1.18
C ILE A 127 -1.05 6.11 -0.68
N GLY A 128 -1.81 6.28 0.40
CA GLY A 128 -2.05 7.59 1.02
C GLY A 128 -0.75 8.28 1.43
N PHE A 129 0.19 7.54 2.02
CA PHE A 129 1.50 8.06 2.37
C PHE A 129 2.30 8.48 1.14
N ALA A 130 2.32 7.66 0.09
CA ALA A 130 2.99 7.98 -1.17
C ALA A 130 2.42 9.24 -1.85
N LEU A 131 1.10 9.44 -1.79
CA LEU A 131 0.44 10.64 -2.31
C LEU A 131 0.76 11.88 -1.47
N MET A 132 0.77 11.76 -0.15
CA MET A 132 1.15 12.86 0.75
C MET A 132 2.64 13.24 0.60
N GLU A 133 3.53 12.27 0.34
CA GLU A 133 4.96 12.52 0.07
C GLU A 133 5.16 13.26 -1.27
N ARG A 134 4.23 13.10 -2.24
CA ARG A 134 4.22 13.86 -3.51
C ARG A 134 3.57 15.24 -3.42
N ALA A 135 2.65 15.44 -2.47
CA ALA A 135 1.87 16.66 -2.34
C ALA A 135 2.56 17.78 -1.54
N VAL A 136 3.81 17.57 -1.09
CA VAL A 136 4.63 18.67 -0.54
C VAL A 136 4.90 19.66 -1.69
N PRO A 137 4.34 20.88 -1.66
CA PRO A 137 4.60 21.87 -2.68
C PRO A 137 6.08 22.22 -2.64
N ASP A 138 6.69 22.39 -3.83
CA ASP A 138 7.95 23.12 -3.97
C ASP A 138 7.65 24.59 -3.59
N ASP A 139 7.55 24.90 -2.29
CA ASP A 139 7.65 26.27 -1.82
C ASP A 139 9.15 26.62 -1.79
N GLU A 140 9.50 27.55 -2.69
CA GLU A 140 10.81 28.15 -3.03
C GLU A 140 11.56 27.58 -4.26
#